data_AF-Q0BCZ7-F1
#
_entry.id   AF-Q0BCZ7-F1
#
_cell.length_a   1.000
_cell.length_b   1.000
_cell.length_c   1.000
_cell.angle_alpha   90.00
_cell.angle_beta   90.00
_cell.angle_gamma   90.00
#
_symmetry.space_group_name_H-M   'P 1'
#
loop_
_entity.id
_entity.type
_entity.pdbx_description
1 polymer ?
#
loop_
_entity_poly.entity_id
_entity_poly.type
_entity_poly.pdbx_seq_one_letter_code
_entity_poly.pdbx_strand_id
1 'polypeptide(L)'
;MADTQEHQEWLPLEEAARKMKRAPNPIRIKIRDGRLIRNVHFRVPEQGDIEIDIRAYVELLALENTDRRLPLVERIGRGEDRERAAMNQLASTRSPTVPAKQSKEVQKLIPLRVWAEMVFGEYAPGIATLRAWCKSGKIRPAPRKVGATYFCSPTARYYDYEAERLDLIYGDSF
;
A
#
# COMPACT_ATOMS: atom_id res chain seq x y z
N MET A 1 -19.21 -31.86 -5.17
CA MET A 1 -18.57 -31.07 -4.10
C MET A 1 -19.21 -29.70 -4.17
N ALA A 2 -19.82 -29.25 -3.08
CA ALA A 2 -20.78 -28.15 -3.08
C ALA A 2 -20.13 -26.82 -3.52
N ASP A 3 -20.68 -26.24 -4.58
CA ASP A 3 -20.48 -24.83 -4.95
C ASP A 3 -21.15 -23.95 -3.89
N THR A 4 -20.43 -23.64 -2.82
CA THR A 4 -20.78 -22.51 -1.96
C THR A 4 -20.11 -21.26 -2.54
N GLN A 5 -20.58 -20.81 -3.71
CA GLN A 5 -20.42 -19.40 -4.10
C GLN A 5 -21.33 -18.59 -3.18
N GLU A 6 -20.84 -18.39 -1.96
CA GLU A 6 -21.50 -17.60 -0.92
C GLU A 6 -21.45 -16.15 -1.38
N HIS A 7 -22.58 -15.69 -1.92
CA HIS A 7 -22.75 -14.32 -2.40
C HIS A 7 -22.34 -13.33 -1.28
N GLN A 8 -21.24 -12.61 -1.51
CA GLN A 8 -20.83 -11.52 -0.66
C GLN A 8 -21.82 -10.36 -0.86
N GLU A 9 -22.85 -10.32 0.00
CA GLU A 9 -23.95 -9.37 -0.08
C GLU A 9 -23.54 -8.06 0.60
N TRP A 10 -22.87 -7.20 -0.17
CA TRP A 10 -22.55 -5.83 0.24
C TRP A 10 -23.84 -5.01 0.26
N LEU A 11 -24.25 -4.57 1.46
CA LEU A 11 -25.47 -3.79 1.64
C LEU A 11 -25.16 -2.41 2.22
N PRO A 12 -25.88 -1.35 1.80
CA PRO A 12 -25.77 -0.04 2.44
C PRO A 12 -25.98 -0.15 3.95
N LEU A 13 -25.24 0.64 4.72
CA LEU A 13 -25.21 0.61 6.19
C LEU A 13 -26.61 0.60 6.81
N GLU A 14 -27.52 1.42 6.32
CA GLU A 14 -28.89 1.52 6.85
C GLU A 14 -29.71 0.24 6.61
N GLU A 15 -29.57 -0.35 5.43
CA GLU A 15 -30.26 -1.61 5.09
C GLU A 15 -29.67 -2.79 5.83
N ALA A 16 -28.34 -2.83 5.94
CA ALA A 16 -27.60 -3.83 6.69
C ALA A 16 -28.00 -3.77 8.18
N ALA A 17 -28.06 -2.56 8.76
CA ALA A 17 -28.50 -2.34 10.14
C ALA A 17 -29.93 -2.84 10.38
N ARG A 18 -30.86 -2.55 9.45
CA ARG A 18 -32.24 -3.06 9.49
C ARG A 18 -32.30 -4.59 9.43
N LYS A 19 -31.56 -5.23 8.52
CA LYS A 19 -31.50 -6.69 8.37
C LYS A 19 -30.94 -7.38 9.62
N MET A 20 -29.96 -6.77 10.28
CA MET A 20 -29.37 -7.24 11.53
C MET A 20 -30.16 -6.85 12.80
N LYS A 21 -31.28 -6.11 12.66
CA LYS A 21 -32.06 -5.55 13.76
C LYS A 21 -31.21 -4.74 14.75
N ARG A 22 -30.29 -3.92 14.24
CA ARG A 22 -29.39 -3.07 15.03
C ARG A 22 -29.43 -1.62 14.56
N ALA A 23 -28.99 -0.71 15.44
CA ALA A 23 -28.78 0.68 15.07
C ALA A 23 -27.51 0.82 14.20
N PRO A 24 -27.47 1.79 13.26
CA PRO A 24 -26.30 2.05 12.43
C PRO A 24 -25.14 2.71 13.20
N ASN A 25 -25.45 3.46 14.28
CA ASN A 25 -24.45 4.23 15.02
C ASN A 25 -23.36 3.38 15.71
N PRO A 26 -23.67 2.26 16.41
CA PRO A 26 -22.65 1.35 16.94
C PRO A 26 -21.70 0.79 15.87
N ILE A 27 -22.20 0.60 14.65
CA ILE A 27 -21.42 0.10 13.53
C ILE A 27 -20.44 1.18 13.08
N ARG A 28 -20.89 2.43 12.93
CA ARG A 28 -20.03 3.60 12.68
C ARG A 28 -18.94 3.78 13.74
N ILE A 29 -19.27 3.60 15.01
CA ILE A 29 -18.29 3.67 16.11
C ILE A 29 -17.21 2.61 15.93
N LYS A 30 -17.58 1.36 15.62
CA LYS A 30 -16.61 0.28 15.38
C LYS A 30 -15.70 0.54 14.16
N ILE A 31 -16.23 1.21 13.13
CA ILE A 31 -15.42 1.66 11.98
C ILE A 31 -14.40 2.72 12.45
N ARG A 32 -14.86 3.74 13.20
CA ARG A 32 -14.00 4.81 13.70
C ARG A 32 -12.91 4.30 14.66
N ASP A 33 -13.26 3.34 15.50
CA ASP A 33 -12.36 2.74 16.48
C ASP A 33 -11.41 1.68 15.85
N GLY A 34 -11.46 1.48 14.52
CA GLY A 34 -10.58 0.58 13.79
C GLY A 34 -10.87 -0.92 13.98
N ARG A 35 -11.97 -1.28 14.66
CA ARG A 35 -12.37 -2.68 14.89
C ARG A 35 -12.92 -3.36 13.64
N LEU A 36 -13.39 -2.57 12.68
CA LEU A 36 -13.80 -3.04 11.37
C LEU A 36 -12.77 -2.65 10.33
N ILE A 37 -12.53 -3.54 9.38
CA ILE A 37 -11.44 -3.46 8.40
C ILE A 37 -12.04 -3.18 7.04
N ARG A 38 -11.47 -2.18 6.35
CA ARG A 38 -11.91 -1.78 5.01
C ARG A 38 -11.67 -2.91 4.01
N ASN A 39 -12.63 -3.14 3.11
CA ASN A 39 -12.68 -4.21 2.12
C ASN A 39 -12.79 -5.64 2.68
N VAL A 40 -12.93 -5.79 4.00
CA VAL A 40 -13.20 -7.08 4.66
C VAL A 40 -14.58 -7.02 5.31
N HIS A 41 -14.81 -6.02 6.16
CA HIS A 41 -16.06 -5.85 6.89
C HIS A 41 -16.94 -4.72 6.31
N PHE A 42 -16.32 -3.67 5.78
CA PHE A 42 -17.04 -2.56 5.15
C PHE A 42 -16.25 -2.02 3.96
N ARG A 43 -16.95 -1.41 3.00
CA ARG A 43 -16.36 -0.65 1.90
C ARG A 43 -17.07 0.68 1.73
N VAL A 44 -16.38 1.62 1.08
CA VAL A 44 -16.94 2.94 0.76
C VAL A 44 -16.89 3.07 -0.76
N PRO A 45 -18.03 3.00 -1.47
CA PRO A 45 -18.07 3.19 -2.91
C PRO A 45 -17.71 4.63 -3.29
N GLU A 46 -17.26 4.86 -4.53
CA GLU A 46 -16.85 6.20 -5.01
C GLU A 46 -17.98 7.23 -4.98
N GLN A 47 -19.24 6.78 -5.07
CA GLN A 47 -20.45 7.57 -5.00
C GLN A 47 -21.48 6.82 -4.14
N GLY A 48 -21.44 7.01 -2.82
CA GLY A 48 -22.44 6.42 -1.93
C GLY A 48 -22.05 6.37 -0.46
N ASP A 49 -22.99 5.90 0.35
CA ASP A 49 -22.80 5.63 1.77
C ASP A 49 -22.03 4.33 2.02
N ILE A 50 -21.55 4.14 3.26
CA ILE A 50 -20.80 2.96 3.68
C ILE A 50 -21.60 1.69 3.41
N GLU A 51 -20.99 0.72 2.74
CA GLU A 51 -21.55 -0.62 2.54
C GLU A 51 -20.88 -1.63 3.47
N ILE A 52 -21.65 -2.57 3.98
CA ILE A 52 -21.22 -3.54 4.98
C ILE A 52 -21.54 -4.95 4.53
N ASP A 53 -20.57 -5.83 4.74
CA ASP A 53 -20.76 -7.26 4.63
C ASP A 53 -21.38 -7.78 5.94
N ILE A 54 -22.66 -8.16 5.85
CA ILE A 54 -23.43 -8.60 7.02
C ILE A 54 -22.81 -9.85 7.64
N ARG A 55 -22.34 -10.79 6.83
CA ARG A 55 -21.83 -12.06 7.35
C ARG A 55 -20.54 -11.83 8.10
N ALA A 56 -19.59 -11.14 7.47
CA ALA A 56 -18.31 -10.82 8.08
C ALA A 56 -18.51 -10.05 9.40
N TYR A 57 -19.51 -9.17 9.46
CA TYR A 57 -19.84 -8.45 10.69
C TYR A 57 -20.49 -9.34 11.77
N VAL A 58 -21.40 -10.24 11.41
CA VAL A 58 -22.05 -11.16 12.37
C VAL A 58 -21.03 -12.15 12.94
N GLU A 59 -20.13 -12.68 12.12
CA GLU A 59 -19.02 -13.53 12.56
C GLU A 59 -18.11 -12.80 13.55
N LEU A 60 -17.78 -11.54 13.27
CA LEU A 60 -17.01 -10.69 14.18
C LEU A 60 -17.75 -10.47 15.52
N LEU A 61 -19.06 -10.26 15.51
CA LEU A 61 -19.85 -10.13 16.74
C LEU A 61 -19.88 -11.44 17.55
N ALA A 62 -20.02 -12.59 16.89
CA ALA A 62 -19.99 -13.88 17.54
C ALA A 62 -18.64 -14.10 18.25
N LEU A 63 -17.55 -13.74 17.55
CA LEU A 63 -16.19 -13.82 18.05
C LEU A 63 -15.91 -12.84 19.21
N GLU A 64 -16.42 -11.61 19.13
CA GLU A 64 -16.35 -10.64 20.24
C GLU A 64 -17.11 -11.15 21.48
N ASN A 65 -18.27 -11.79 21.30
CA ASN A 65 -19.06 -12.33 22.39
C ASN A 65 -18.38 -13.53 23.06
N THR A 66 -17.73 -14.41 22.30
CA THR A 66 -16.92 -15.50 22.87
C THR A 66 -15.76 -14.96 23.68
N ASP A 67 -15.10 -13.90 23.21
CA ASP A 67 -13.97 -13.29 23.92
C ASP A 67 -14.36 -12.61 25.22
N ARG A 68 -15.53 -11.97 25.27
CA ARG A 68 -16.02 -11.34 26.50
C ARG A 68 -16.28 -12.34 27.62
N ARG A 69 -16.47 -13.62 27.27
CA ARG A 69 -16.62 -14.72 28.23
C ARG A 69 -15.27 -15.27 28.72
N LEU A 70 -14.17 -14.88 28.09
CA LEU A 70 -12.82 -15.29 28.49
C LEU A 70 -12.25 -14.35 29.58
N PRO A 71 -11.36 -14.87 30.46
CA PRO A 71 -10.66 -14.05 31.44
C PRO A 71 -9.83 -12.94 30.77
N LEU A 72 -9.64 -11.82 31.47
CA LEU A 72 -9.04 -10.59 30.91
C LEU A 72 -7.64 -10.81 30.29
N VAL A 73 -6.83 -11.71 30.87
CA VAL A 73 -5.50 -12.04 30.38
C VAL A 73 -5.52 -12.68 28.98
N GLU A 74 -6.49 -13.55 28.71
CA GLU A 74 -6.64 -14.19 27.39
C GLU A 74 -7.24 -13.25 26.35
N ARG A 75 -7.97 -12.22 26.79
CA ARG A 75 -8.52 -11.18 25.91
C ARG A 75 -7.45 -10.27 25.32
N ILE A 76 -6.37 -10.00 26.06
CA ILE A 76 -5.29 -9.11 25.61
C ILE A 76 -4.47 -9.79 24.49
N GLY A 77 -4.07 -11.06 24.69
CA GLY A 77 -3.26 -11.77 23.69
C GLY A 77 -3.98 -12.01 22.36
N ARG A 78 -5.28 -12.31 22.37
CA ARG A 78 -6.06 -12.59 21.14
C ARG A 78 -6.36 -11.36 20.29
N GLY A 79 -6.26 -10.15 20.84
CA GLY A 79 -6.44 -8.91 20.07
C GLY A 79 -5.33 -8.71 19.04
N GLU A 80 -4.08 -8.94 19.45
CA GLU A 80 -2.90 -8.81 18.60
C GLU A 80 -2.86 -9.88 17.50
N ASP A 81 -3.24 -11.12 17.82
CA ASP A 81 -3.31 -12.21 16.84
C ASP A 81 -4.35 -11.95 15.74
N ARG A 82 -5.45 -11.24 16.06
CA ARG A 82 -6.50 -10.88 15.08
C ARG A 82 -6.07 -9.81 14.12
N GLU A 83 -5.43 -8.76 14.63
CA GLU A 83 -4.86 -7.70 13.78
C GLU A 83 -3.85 -8.31 12.81
N ARG A 84 -3.00 -9.21 13.30
CA ARG A 84 -2.02 -9.94 12.50
C ARG A 84 -2.67 -10.87 11.47
N ALA A 85 -3.71 -11.62 11.84
CA ALA A 85 -4.44 -12.49 10.94
C ALA A 85 -5.17 -11.71 9.84
N ALA A 86 -5.81 -10.59 10.18
CA ALA A 86 -6.52 -9.76 9.22
C ALA A 86 -5.57 -9.00 8.28
N MET A 87 -4.41 -8.55 8.77
CA MET A 87 -3.33 -8.04 7.92
C MET A 87 -2.83 -9.11 6.94
N ASN A 88 -2.69 -10.36 7.39
CA ASN A 88 -2.30 -11.47 6.51
C ASN A 88 -3.38 -11.79 5.47
N GLN A 89 -4.66 -11.71 5.83
CA GLN A 89 -5.76 -11.91 4.87
C GLN A 89 -5.83 -10.78 3.84
N LEU A 90 -5.63 -9.52 4.22
CA LEU A 90 -5.49 -8.39 3.29
C LEU A 90 -4.29 -8.53 2.34
N ALA A 91 -3.19 -9.09 2.83
CA ALA A 91 -2.03 -9.42 2.01
C ALA A 91 -2.31 -10.56 1.01
N SER A 92 -3.24 -11.46 1.36
CA SER A 92 -3.63 -12.63 0.55
C SER A 92 -4.71 -12.30 -0.49
N THR A 93 -5.70 -11.47 -0.15
CA THR A 93 -6.76 -11.01 -1.08
C THR A 93 -6.25 -10.00 -2.11
N ARG A 94 -5.10 -9.37 -1.85
CA ARG A 94 -4.24 -8.80 -2.89
C ARG A 94 -3.57 -9.94 -3.67
N SER A 95 -4.36 -10.67 -4.46
CA SER A 95 -3.81 -11.28 -5.67
C SER A 95 -3.14 -10.17 -6.49
N PRO A 96 -1.93 -10.38 -7.03
CA PRO A 96 -1.12 -9.30 -7.55
C PRO A 96 -1.68 -8.81 -8.89
N THR A 97 -2.58 -7.84 -8.88
CA THR A 97 -2.66 -6.86 -9.99
C THR A 97 -1.50 -5.88 -9.82
N VAL A 98 -0.31 -6.37 -10.12
CA VAL A 98 0.84 -5.54 -10.45
C VAL A 98 1.10 -5.78 -11.94
N PRO A 99 1.04 -4.78 -12.82
CA PRO A 99 1.74 -4.90 -14.09
C PRO A 99 3.21 -5.12 -13.74
N ALA A 100 3.69 -6.35 -13.96
CA ALA A 100 5.08 -6.77 -13.85
C ALA A 100 5.91 -5.98 -12.83
N LYS A 101 5.90 -6.43 -11.57
CA LYS A 101 7.11 -6.31 -10.75
C LYS A 101 8.19 -7.01 -11.56
N GLN A 102 8.95 -6.24 -12.34
CA GLN A 102 10.20 -6.69 -12.90
C GLN A 102 10.89 -7.43 -11.76
N SER A 103 11.15 -8.72 -12.01
CA SER A 103 12.02 -9.52 -11.18
C SER A 103 13.13 -8.61 -10.74
N LYS A 104 13.29 -8.48 -9.42
CA LYS A 104 14.49 -7.90 -8.83
C LYS A 104 15.60 -8.91 -9.12
N GLU A 105 15.91 -9.11 -10.41
CA GLU A 105 17.22 -9.52 -10.83
C GLU A 105 18.15 -8.62 -10.06
N VAL A 106 19.14 -9.23 -9.42
CA VAL A 106 20.21 -8.50 -8.77
C VAL A 106 20.95 -7.76 -9.89
N GLN A 107 20.39 -6.64 -10.34
CA GLN A 107 20.94 -5.84 -11.40
C GLN A 107 22.27 -5.34 -10.88
N LYS A 108 23.33 -5.75 -11.58
CA LYS A 108 24.70 -5.38 -11.26
C LYS A 108 24.75 -3.85 -11.24
N LEU A 109 25.03 -3.28 -10.06
CA LEU A 109 25.18 -1.84 -9.93
C LEU A 109 26.42 -1.41 -10.72
N ILE A 110 26.27 -0.39 -11.55
CA ILE A 110 27.35 0.15 -12.37
C ILE A 110 27.98 1.36 -11.69
N PRO A 111 29.27 1.64 -11.91
CA PRO A 111 29.90 2.86 -11.40
C PRO A 111 29.21 4.12 -11.94
N LEU A 112 29.11 5.16 -11.11
CA LEU A 112 28.45 6.42 -11.45
C LEU A 112 28.94 7.06 -12.77
N ARG A 113 30.24 6.92 -13.09
CA ARG A 113 30.81 7.43 -14.33
C ARG A 113 30.28 6.70 -15.56
N VAL A 114 30.25 5.37 -15.50
CA VAL A 114 29.72 4.51 -16.57
C VAL A 114 28.23 4.79 -16.77
N TRP A 115 27.49 4.98 -15.68
CA TRP A 115 26.08 5.39 -15.76
C TRP A 115 25.92 6.73 -16.49
N ALA A 116 26.73 7.74 -16.19
CA ALA A 116 26.64 9.04 -16.83
C ALA A 116 26.98 8.98 -18.33
N GLU A 117 27.98 8.19 -18.71
CA GLU A 117 28.32 7.93 -20.12
C GLU A 117 27.18 7.21 -20.84
N MET A 118 26.49 6.28 -20.19
CA MET A 118 25.33 5.60 -20.78
C MET A 118 24.11 6.52 -20.97
N VAL A 119 23.88 7.46 -20.06
CA VAL A 119 22.70 8.35 -20.09
C VAL A 119 22.91 9.58 -20.97
N PHE A 120 24.10 10.19 -20.90
CA PHE A 120 24.40 11.47 -21.54
C PHE A 120 25.40 11.36 -22.70
N GLY A 121 25.98 10.18 -22.93
CA GLY A 121 26.93 9.94 -24.00
C GLY A 121 28.21 10.76 -23.86
N GLU A 122 28.62 11.39 -24.95
CA GLU A 122 29.82 12.24 -25.04
C GLU A 122 29.74 13.48 -24.13
N TYR A 123 28.53 13.96 -23.83
CA TYR A 123 28.29 15.14 -23.00
C TYR A 123 28.09 14.81 -21.52
N ALA A 124 28.69 13.71 -21.06
CA ALA A 124 28.57 13.27 -19.68
C ALA A 124 29.12 14.32 -18.69
N PRO A 125 28.35 14.71 -17.66
CA PRO A 125 28.81 15.63 -16.63
C PRO A 125 30.04 15.09 -15.88
N GLY A 126 30.90 15.99 -15.42
CA GLY A 126 32.07 15.63 -14.62
C GLY A 126 31.71 14.95 -13.29
N ILE A 127 32.65 14.15 -12.75
CA ILE A 127 32.42 13.34 -11.54
C ILE A 127 32.04 14.17 -10.30
N ALA A 128 32.50 15.41 -10.20
CA ALA A 128 32.14 16.32 -9.12
C ALA A 128 30.65 16.67 -9.15
N THR A 129 30.12 16.99 -10.33
CA THR A 129 28.70 17.27 -10.58
C THR A 129 27.84 16.05 -10.28
N LEU A 130 28.24 14.87 -10.77
CA LEU A 130 27.53 13.62 -10.51
C LEU A 130 27.45 13.31 -9.00
N ARG A 131 28.55 13.53 -8.24
CA ARG A 131 28.55 13.37 -6.79
C ARG A 131 27.63 14.38 -6.09
N ALA A 132 27.57 15.61 -6.58
CA ALA A 132 26.63 16.62 -6.06
C ALA A 132 25.18 16.15 -6.29
N TRP A 133 24.87 15.60 -7.46
CA TRP A 133 23.55 15.05 -7.78
C TRP A 133 23.17 13.85 -6.92
N CYS A 134 24.12 12.96 -6.60
CA CYS A 134 23.88 11.88 -5.64
C CYS A 134 23.49 12.42 -4.27
N LYS A 135 24.12 13.51 -3.81
CA LYS A 135 23.84 14.13 -2.51
C LYS A 135 22.49 14.87 -2.51
N SER A 136 22.15 15.55 -3.60
CA SER A 136 20.90 16.30 -3.72
C SER A 136 19.70 15.44 -4.10
N GLY A 137 19.89 14.14 -4.35
CA GLY A 137 18.79 13.22 -4.66
C GLY A 137 18.25 13.34 -6.09
N LYS A 138 19.05 13.87 -7.02
CA LYS A 138 18.68 14.06 -8.44
C LYS A 138 18.81 12.80 -9.31
N ILE A 139 19.12 11.64 -8.72
CA ILE A 139 19.24 10.36 -9.45
C ILE A 139 18.31 9.34 -8.80
N ARG A 140 17.42 8.71 -9.60
CA ARG A 140 16.44 7.73 -9.12
C ARG A 140 16.48 6.43 -9.94
N PRO A 141 16.54 5.24 -9.30
CA PRO A 141 16.61 5.01 -7.86
C PRO A 141 17.93 5.53 -7.25
N ALA A 142 17.91 5.80 -5.94
CA ALA A 142 19.02 6.45 -5.24
C ALA A 142 20.33 5.65 -5.39
N PRO A 143 21.45 6.31 -5.73
CA PRO A 143 22.75 5.66 -5.84
C PRO A 143 23.21 5.07 -4.51
N ARG A 144 23.81 3.88 -4.55
CA ARG A 144 24.42 3.26 -3.37
C ARG A 144 25.87 3.69 -3.25
N LYS A 145 26.25 4.27 -2.10
CA LYS A 145 27.65 4.58 -1.79
C LYS A 145 28.35 3.33 -1.27
N VAL A 146 29.49 2.96 -1.87
CA VAL A 146 30.36 1.86 -1.42
C VAL A 146 31.80 2.39 -1.40
N GLY A 147 32.37 2.55 -0.20
CA GLY A 147 33.67 3.21 -0.03
C GLY A 147 33.65 4.68 -0.49
N ALA A 148 34.60 5.05 -1.34
CA ALA A 148 34.73 6.40 -1.89
C ALA A 148 33.89 6.63 -3.17
N THR A 149 33.18 5.62 -3.65
CA THR A 149 32.52 5.63 -4.96
C THR A 149 31.01 5.38 -4.83
N TYR A 150 30.25 5.92 -5.78
CA TYR A 150 28.81 5.68 -5.90
C TYR A 150 28.54 4.72 -7.05
N PHE A 151 27.55 3.86 -6.84
CA PHE A 151 27.08 2.89 -7.80
C PHE A 151 25.59 3.10 -8.05
N CYS A 152 25.20 3.10 -9.32
CA CYS A 152 23.85 3.34 -9.78
C CYS A 152 23.25 2.08 -10.40
N SER A 153 21.92 2.00 -10.40
CA SER A 153 21.23 1.06 -11.28
C SER A 153 21.45 1.49 -12.73
N PRO A 154 21.67 0.57 -13.69
CA PRO A 154 21.71 0.89 -15.12
C PRO A 154 20.42 1.56 -15.61
N THR A 155 19.31 1.25 -14.95
CA THR A 155 17.98 1.81 -15.23
C THR A 155 17.69 3.13 -14.51
N ALA A 156 18.68 3.68 -13.79
CA ALA A 156 18.49 4.95 -13.08
C ALA A 156 18.39 6.13 -14.03
N ARG A 157 17.51 7.08 -13.69
CA ARG A 157 17.25 8.30 -14.45
C ARG A 157 17.65 9.53 -13.64
N TYR A 158 18.07 10.57 -14.35
CA TYR A 158 18.21 11.90 -13.78
C TYR A 158 16.81 12.50 -13.57
N TYR A 159 16.61 13.13 -12.42
CA TYR A 159 15.35 13.74 -12.01
C TYR A 159 15.65 15.11 -11.42
N ASP A 160 15.08 16.16 -12.01
CA ASP A 160 15.20 17.52 -11.52
C ASP A 160 13.81 18.09 -11.24
N TYR A 161 13.52 18.28 -9.95
CA TYR A 161 12.21 18.74 -9.51
C TYR A 161 11.88 20.13 -10.06
N GLU A 162 12.88 21.01 -10.18
CA GLU A 162 12.64 22.34 -10.76
C GLU A 162 12.35 22.26 -12.26
N ALA A 163 13.02 21.37 -13.00
CA ALA A 163 12.73 21.19 -14.42
C ALA A 163 11.30 20.66 -14.62
N GLU A 164 10.92 19.60 -13.89
CA GLU A 164 9.57 19.04 -13.98
C GLU A 164 8.48 20.05 -13.52
N ARG A 165 8.78 20.86 -12.49
CA ARG A 165 7.89 21.95 -12.07
C ARG A 165 7.74 23.02 -13.13
N LEU A 166 8.82 23.38 -13.83
CA LEU A 166 8.78 24.34 -14.92
C LEU A 166 8.02 23.75 -16.12
N ASP A 167 8.21 22.48 -16.47
CA ASP A 167 7.46 21.82 -17.54
C ASP A 167 5.96 21.79 -17.24
N LEU A 168 5.58 21.58 -15.96
CA LEU A 168 4.19 21.62 -15.50
C LEU A 168 3.57 23.03 -15.56
N ILE A 169 4.37 24.07 -15.32
CA ILE A 169 3.91 25.47 -15.29
C ILE A 169 3.87 26.07 -16.70
N TYR A 170 4.85 25.75 -17.53
CA TYR A 170 5.07 26.40 -18.82
C TYR A 170 4.65 25.52 -20.02
N GLY A 171 4.38 24.23 -19.82
CA GLY A 171 3.90 23.29 -20.84
C GLY A 171 4.94 23.06 -21.94
N ASP A 172 5.66 21.94 -21.87
CA ASP A 172 6.69 21.48 -22.84
C ASP A 172 7.46 22.64 -23.51
N SER A 173 8.36 23.23 -22.73
CA SER A 173 9.44 24.02 -23.30
C SER A 173 10.74 23.29 -23.02
N PHE A 174 11.03 22.25 -23.79
CA PHE A 174 12.33 21.93 -24.43
C PHE A 174 12.23 20.61 -25.23
#